data_AF-A0A564VIM4-F1
#
_entry.id   AF-A0A564VIM4-F1
#
_cell.length_a   1.000
_cell.length_b   1.000
_cell.length_c   1.000
_cell.angle_alpha   90.00
_cell.angle_beta   90.00
_cell.angle_gamma   90.00
#
_symmetry.space_group_name_H-M   'P 1'
#
loop_
_entity.id
_entity.type
_entity.pdbx_description
1 polymer ?
#
loop_
_entity_poly.entity_id
_entity_poly.type
_entity_poly.pdbx_seq_one_letter_code
_entity_poly.pdbx_strand_id
1 'polypeptide(L)'
;MAVASGRMKSREAAAGLGVQAAVVRNRKRQMLAKSREEPVSETERGKAVARAGNPAGARPAVPNSSDAAGLADALASMQRKVAELQARLDALDADVERQRREKRELDVEIVIRRGTLELLGKGPGADPENLTSREKAILVKQTGERLGVTAKSLFDAVGIPHSTYHYQTDAMNGPDRDAWLPPLVEEAFENSEKRYGYKRVHLELKGMGITASAKRVMRLMAKHGMVPLHKSAKRYGSYKGEPAKAPADLVNRDFHAERPNMLWGTDLTEFSIPAGKAYLSPIIDCHDRLPVAWTIGTSPNAALANGMLSDACSTLGEDEKPVIHSD
;
A
#
# COMPACT_ATOMS: atom_id res chain seq x y z
N MET A 1 45.16 -31.90 -13.59
CA MET A 1 44.80 -30.85 -12.62
C MET A 1 45.12 -31.37 -11.23
N ALA A 2 45.47 -30.50 -10.28
CA ALA A 2 45.46 -30.88 -8.87
C ALA A 2 44.02 -30.76 -8.34
N VAL A 3 43.55 -31.80 -7.65
CA VAL A 3 42.31 -31.81 -6.87
C VAL A 3 42.71 -32.27 -5.47
N ALA A 4 42.21 -31.61 -4.44
CA ALA A 4 42.40 -32.04 -3.05
C ALA A 4 41.07 -32.51 -2.47
N SER A 5 41.11 -33.59 -1.70
CA SER A 5 40.00 -34.05 -0.83
C SER A 5 40.48 -34.20 0.61
N GLY A 6 39.55 -34.31 1.55
CA GLY A 6 39.88 -34.44 2.97
C GLY A 6 38.80 -35.18 3.76
N ARG A 7 39.26 -35.97 4.74
CA ARG A 7 38.42 -36.89 5.56
C ARG A 7 38.34 -36.50 7.04
N MET A 8 38.81 -35.29 7.42
CA MET A 8 38.80 -34.83 8.81
C MET A 8 37.37 -34.63 9.33
N LYS A 9 37.10 -35.14 10.53
CA LYS A 9 35.78 -35.06 11.14
C LYS A 9 35.59 -33.69 11.77
N SER A 10 34.37 -33.16 11.69
CA SER A 10 33.99 -31.83 12.18
C SER A 10 34.30 -31.57 13.66
N ARG A 11 34.40 -32.60 14.51
CA ARG A 11 34.88 -32.48 15.91
C ARG A 11 36.35 -32.08 16.00
N GLU A 12 37.18 -32.57 15.08
CA GLU A 12 38.61 -32.26 14.99
C GLU A 12 38.78 -30.82 14.46
N ALA A 13 38.00 -30.44 13.45
CA ALA A 13 37.95 -29.07 12.93
C ALA A 13 37.46 -28.04 13.98
N ALA A 14 36.40 -28.36 14.75
CA ALA A 14 35.89 -27.48 15.80
C ALA A 14 36.87 -27.33 16.97
N ALA A 15 37.61 -28.39 17.33
CA ALA A 15 38.68 -28.33 18.31
C ALA A 15 39.84 -27.44 17.82
N GLY A 16 40.23 -27.56 16.55
CA GLY A 16 41.23 -26.68 15.91
C GLY A 16 40.84 -25.20 15.81
N LEU A 17 39.56 -24.86 16.02
CA LEU A 17 39.02 -23.50 16.00
C LEU A 17 38.56 -23.00 17.38
N GLY A 18 38.75 -23.78 18.45
CA GLY A 18 38.58 -23.33 19.85
C GLY A 18 37.15 -23.05 20.34
N VAL A 19 36.11 -23.43 19.60
CA VAL A 19 34.71 -23.07 19.93
C VAL A 19 34.11 -24.04 20.97
N GLN A 20 33.74 -23.54 22.15
CA GLN A 20 33.21 -24.36 23.24
C GLN A 20 31.73 -24.76 23.06
N ALA A 21 31.43 -26.05 23.26
CA ALA A 21 30.11 -26.68 23.06
C ALA A 21 28.96 -26.18 23.99
N ALA A 22 29.23 -25.25 24.91
CA ALA A 22 28.20 -24.64 25.75
C ALA A 22 27.38 -23.58 24.99
N VAL A 23 28.01 -22.81 24.08
CA VAL A 23 27.40 -21.66 23.39
C VAL A 23 26.17 -22.08 22.58
N VAL A 24 26.25 -23.24 21.91
CA VAL A 24 25.16 -23.79 21.09
C VAL A 24 23.90 -24.12 21.91
N ARG A 25 24.05 -24.51 23.18
CA ARG A 25 22.93 -24.96 24.03
C ARG A 25 22.04 -23.80 24.48
N ASN A 26 22.63 -22.66 24.84
CA ASN A 26 21.88 -21.52 25.40
C ASN A 26 20.88 -20.93 24.38
N ARG A 27 21.24 -20.88 23.09
CA ARG A 27 20.36 -20.37 22.02
C ARG A 27 19.06 -21.19 21.89
N LYS A 28 19.08 -22.48 22.24
CA LYS A 28 17.92 -23.39 22.14
C LYS A 28 16.89 -23.20 23.26
N ARG A 29 17.27 -22.65 24.42
CA ARG A 29 16.34 -22.38 25.54
C ARG A 29 15.50 -21.12 25.36
N GLN A 30 16.03 -20.08 24.70
CA GLN A 30 15.36 -18.77 24.60
C GLN A 30 14.14 -18.75 23.66
N MET A 31 13.98 -19.72 22.76
CA MET A 31 12.91 -19.70 21.75
C MET A 31 11.61 -20.42 22.16
N LEU A 32 11.59 -21.10 23.32
CA LEU A 32 10.45 -21.93 23.76
C LEU A 32 9.56 -21.26 24.84
N ALA A 33 9.84 -20.02 25.23
CA ALA A 33 9.25 -19.36 26.40
C ALA A 33 8.30 -18.19 26.08
N LYS A 34 7.56 -18.25 24.97
CA LYS A 34 6.77 -17.10 24.44
C LYS A 34 5.34 -17.43 23.94
N SER A 35 4.70 -18.50 24.42
CA SER A 35 3.40 -18.96 23.89
C SER A 35 2.48 -19.61 24.94
N ARG A 36 1.67 -18.76 25.61
CA ARG A 36 0.53 -18.94 26.57
C ARG A 36 0.36 -17.56 27.30
N GLU A 37 -0.72 -17.06 27.91
CA GLU A 37 -2.18 -17.28 28.08
C GLU A 37 -2.73 -15.93 28.70
N GLU A 38 -4.01 -15.56 28.87
CA GLU A 38 -5.37 -16.09 28.64
C GLU A 38 -6.38 -14.89 28.45
N PRO A 39 -7.67 -15.08 28.08
CA PRO A 39 -8.67 -14.00 27.85
C PRO A 39 -9.75 -13.87 28.96
N VAL A 40 -10.90 -13.19 28.67
CA VAL A 40 -12.12 -12.91 29.53
C VAL A 40 -12.05 -11.54 30.28
N SER A 41 -13.10 -10.71 30.49
CA SER A 41 -14.60 -10.79 30.42
C SER A 41 -15.32 -9.54 29.88
N GLU A 42 -16.64 -9.64 29.62
CA GLU A 42 -17.58 -8.51 29.38
C GLU A 42 -18.29 -8.01 30.67
N THR A 43 -18.99 -6.86 30.62
CA THR A 43 -20.00 -6.45 31.62
C THR A 43 -21.05 -5.48 31.02
N GLU A 44 -22.30 -5.55 31.48
CA GLU A 44 -23.49 -4.87 30.92
C GLU A 44 -23.67 -3.39 31.30
N ARG A 45 -24.51 -2.67 30.53
CA ARG A 45 -25.61 -1.80 31.05
C ARG A 45 -26.51 -1.28 29.93
N GLY A 46 -27.80 -1.07 30.23
CA GLY A 46 -28.76 -0.40 29.34
C GLY A 46 -29.86 0.33 30.12
N LYS A 47 -30.79 1.01 29.43
CA LYS A 47 -32.07 1.48 29.98
C LYS A 47 -33.08 1.87 28.89
N ALA A 48 -34.36 1.83 29.23
CA ALA A 48 -35.49 2.14 28.34
C ALA A 48 -36.19 3.47 28.70
N VAL A 49 -37.05 3.96 27.80
CA VAL A 49 -37.90 5.15 27.97
C VAL A 49 -39.34 4.81 27.57
N ALA A 50 -40.34 5.37 28.24
CA ALA A 50 -41.76 5.03 28.08
C ALA A 50 -42.68 6.23 27.82
N ARG A 51 -43.89 5.92 27.33
CA ARG A 51 -44.97 6.84 26.87
C ARG A 51 -45.42 7.92 27.87
N ALA A 52 -45.84 9.04 27.28
CA ALA A 52 -47.09 9.77 27.59
C ALA A 52 -47.76 10.14 26.25
N GLY A 53 -49.05 10.46 26.12
CA GLY A 53 -50.14 10.53 27.09
C GLY A 53 -51.09 11.68 26.74
N ASN A 54 -52.20 11.42 26.02
CA ASN A 54 -52.99 12.46 25.36
C ASN A 54 -54.48 12.48 25.82
N PRO A 55 -55.03 13.60 26.33
CA PRO A 55 -56.46 13.79 26.58
C PRO A 55 -57.20 14.08 25.26
N ALA A 56 -58.29 13.37 24.92
CA ALA A 56 -59.65 13.44 25.48
C ALA A 56 -60.42 14.69 25.00
N GLY A 57 -61.54 14.47 24.29
CA GLY A 57 -62.32 15.52 23.61
C GLY A 57 -63.70 15.77 24.19
N ALA A 58 -64.36 16.84 23.72
CA ALA A 58 -65.72 17.24 24.10
C ALA A 58 -66.65 17.29 22.87
N ARG A 59 -67.93 16.98 23.07
CA ARG A 59 -68.98 17.07 22.03
C ARG A 59 -69.63 18.47 22.06
N PRO A 60 -69.89 19.11 20.90
CA PRO A 60 -70.87 20.19 20.82
C PRO A 60 -72.31 19.63 20.75
N ALA A 61 -73.28 20.40 21.25
CA ALA A 61 -74.70 20.15 21.07
C ALA A 61 -75.30 21.10 20.01
N VAL A 62 -76.46 20.75 19.44
CA VAL A 62 -77.20 21.55 18.45
C VAL A 62 -78.51 22.08 19.02
N PRO A 63 -78.83 23.37 18.79
CA PRO A 63 -80.19 23.89 18.72
C PRO A 63 -80.53 24.39 17.30
N ASN A 64 -81.82 24.56 17.02
CA ASN A 64 -82.37 24.90 15.70
C ASN A 64 -82.94 26.32 15.60
N SER A 65 -83.00 26.80 14.36
CA SER A 65 -83.94 27.81 13.79
C SER A 65 -83.91 29.28 14.26
N SER A 66 -84.07 30.16 13.26
CA SER A 66 -84.42 31.59 13.31
C SER A 66 -83.63 32.50 14.25
N ASP A 67 -82.68 33.27 13.67
CA ASP A 67 -82.72 34.73 13.73
C ASP A 67 -81.67 35.36 12.79
N ALA A 68 -81.92 36.59 12.33
CA ALA A 68 -80.97 37.33 11.47
C ALA A 68 -79.63 37.62 12.20
N ALA A 69 -79.66 37.73 13.53
CA ALA A 69 -78.46 37.83 14.36
C ALA A 69 -77.56 36.59 14.25
N GLY A 70 -78.14 35.39 14.19
CA GLY A 70 -77.39 34.13 14.06
C GLY A 70 -76.61 34.03 12.75
N LEU A 71 -77.08 34.66 11.66
CA LEU A 71 -76.33 34.77 10.42
C LEU A 71 -75.15 35.76 10.53
N ALA A 72 -75.31 36.86 11.28
CA ALA A 72 -74.22 37.79 11.56
C ALA A 72 -73.13 37.16 12.43
N ASP A 73 -73.50 36.43 13.49
CA ASP A 73 -72.54 35.69 14.32
C ASP A 73 -71.86 34.55 13.56
N ALA A 74 -72.59 33.85 12.68
CA ALA A 74 -72.01 32.86 11.78
C ALA A 74 -71.00 33.48 10.81
N LEU A 75 -71.30 34.66 10.24
CA LEU A 75 -70.36 35.42 9.41
C LEU A 75 -69.13 35.88 10.20
N ALA A 76 -69.30 36.43 11.40
CA ALA A 76 -68.19 36.82 12.28
C ALA A 76 -67.35 35.62 12.74
N SER A 77 -67.97 34.44 12.89
CA SER A 77 -67.26 33.17 13.15
C SER A 77 -66.45 32.72 11.93
N MET A 78 -67.04 32.75 10.73
CA MET A 78 -66.36 32.44 9.47
C MET A 78 -65.21 33.41 9.17
N GLN A 79 -65.38 34.71 9.37
CA GLN A 79 -64.34 35.73 9.20
C GLN A 79 -63.14 35.49 10.13
N ARG A 80 -63.38 35.20 11.42
CA ARG A 80 -62.32 34.80 12.36
C ARG A 80 -61.58 33.54 11.89
N LYS A 81 -62.32 32.56 11.34
CA LYS A 81 -61.74 31.31 10.83
C LYS A 81 -60.94 31.49 9.54
N VAL A 82 -61.34 32.43 8.67
CA VAL A 82 -60.56 32.85 7.50
C VAL A 82 -59.27 33.56 7.92
N ALA A 83 -59.32 34.47 8.91
CA ALA A 83 -58.13 35.11 9.45
C ALA A 83 -57.16 34.10 10.11
N GLU A 84 -57.69 33.11 10.84
CA GLU A 84 -56.89 32.01 11.40
C GLU A 84 -56.23 31.16 10.29
N LEU A 85 -56.96 30.84 9.22
CA LEU A 85 -56.44 30.09 8.08
C LEU A 85 -55.38 30.88 7.30
N GLN A 86 -55.54 32.20 7.15
CA GLN A 86 -54.53 33.06 6.54
C GLN A 86 -53.24 33.08 7.37
N ALA A 87 -53.33 33.31 8.69
CA ALA A 87 -52.16 33.27 9.56
C ALA A 87 -51.45 31.90 9.57
N ARG A 88 -52.20 30.80 9.39
CA ARG A 88 -51.64 29.45 9.21
C ARG A 88 -50.95 29.27 7.85
N LEU A 89 -51.45 29.89 6.77
CA LEU A 89 -50.79 29.90 5.45
C LEU A 89 -49.50 30.72 5.49
N ASP A 90 -49.55 31.94 6.02
CA ASP A 90 -48.38 32.83 6.15
C ASP A 90 -47.26 32.17 6.97
N ALA A 91 -47.61 31.45 8.04
CA ALA A 91 -46.68 30.66 8.83
C ALA A 91 -46.13 29.44 8.06
N LEU A 92 -46.96 28.75 7.26
CA LEU A 92 -46.52 27.61 6.45
C LEU A 92 -45.57 28.04 5.31
N ASP A 93 -45.81 29.19 4.69
CA ASP A 93 -44.90 29.74 3.67
C ASP A 93 -43.56 30.19 4.28
N ALA A 94 -43.57 30.76 5.49
CA ALA A 94 -42.34 31.05 6.23
C ALA A 94 -41.56 29.77 6.60
N ASP A 95 -42.26 28.69 6.96
CA ASP A 95 -41.68 27.37 7.22
C ASP A 95 -41.10 26.72 5.94
N VAL A 96 -41.79 26.84 4.81
CA VAL A 96 -41.31 26.39 3.50
C VAL A 96 -40.06 27.17 3.06
N GLU A 97 -40.01 28.49 3.25
CA GLU A 97 -38.80 29.26 2.96
C GLU A 97 -37.64 28.96 3.93
N ARG A 98 -37.92 28.62 5.19
CA ARG A 98 -36.90 28.12 6.11
C ARG A 98 -36.30 26.80 5.62
N GLN A 99 -37.14 25.81 5.29
CA GLN A 99 -36.69 24.53 4.72
C GLN A 99 -35.95 24.70 3.40
N ARG A 100 -36.37 25.63 2.53
CA ARG A 100 -35.65 25.96 1.30
C ARG A 100 -34.26 26.55 1.57
N ARG A 101 -34.07 27.35 2.64
CA ARG A 101 -32.74 27.86 3.04
C ARG A 101 -31.85 26.74 3.54
N GLU A 102 -32.33 25.97 4.52
CA GLU A 102 -31.64 24.81 5.11
C GLU A 102 -31.21 23.80 4.04
N LYS A 103 -32.10 23.47 3.09
CA LYS A 103 -31.73 22.60 1.96
C LYS A 103 -30.61 23.18 1.10
N ARG A 104 -30.64 24.48 0.77
CA ARG A 104 -29.60 25.14 -0.05
C ARG A 104 -28.23 25.10 0.64
N GLU A 105 -28.20 25.24 1.96
CA GLU A 105 -26.99 25.14 2.79
C GLU A 105 -26.42 23.70 2.79
N LEU A 106 -27.28 22.70 2.99
CA LEU A 106 -26.91 21.28 2.90
C LEU A 106 -26.47 20.86 1.49
N ASP A 107 -27.13 21.35 0.43
CA ASP A 107 -26.74 21.08 -0.97
C ASP A 107 -25.33 21.64 -1.27
N VAL A 108 -24.98 22.82 -0.73
CA VAL A 108 -23.63 23.40 -0.79
C VAL A 108 -22.62 22.53 -0.02
N GLU A 109 -22.94 22.13 1.21
CA GLU A 109 -22.06 21.30 2.04
C GLU A 109 -21.78 19.93 1.40
N ILE A 110 -22.80 19.29 0.83
CA ILE A 110 -22.69 17.99 0.13
C ILE A 110 -21.80 18.11 -1.11
N VAL A 111 -21.90 19.21 -1.87
CA VAL A 111 -21.02 19.44 -3.04
C VAL A 111 -19.58 19.72 -2.61
N ILE A 112 -19.37 20.54 -1.57
CA ILE A 112 -18.04 20.78 -0.99
C ILE A 112 -17.41 19.46 -0.53
N ARG A 113 -18.09 18.70 0.34
CA ARG A 113 -17.63 17.40 0.87
C ARG A 113 -17.38 16.36 -0.22
N ARG A 114 -18.11 16.40 -1.34
CA ARG A 114 -17.82 15.53 -2.49
C ARG A 114 -16.59 16.01 -3.27
N GLY A 115 -16.48 17.30 -3.53
CA GLY A 115 -15.35 17.88 -4.24
C GLY A 115 -14.02 17.73 -3.50
N THR A 116 -14.01 17.79 -2.16
CA THR A 116 -12.80 17.48 -1.38
C THR A 116 -12.30 16.05 -1.65
N LEU A 117 -13.20 15.07 -1.61
CA LEU A 117 -12.90 13.65 -1.90
C LEU A 117 -12.47 13.42 -3.36
N GLU A 118 -13.07 14.14 -4.31
CA GLU A 118 -12.70 14.08 -5.73
C GLU A 118 -11.30 14.68 -5.98
N LEU A 119 -10.90 15.74 -5.26
CA LEU A 119 -9.58 16.37 -5.37
C LEU A 119 -8.46 15.60 -4.66
N LEU A 120 -8.74 15.07 -3.47
CA LEU A 120 -7.75 14.36 -2.63
C LEU A 120 -7.47 12.93 -3.09
N GLY A 121 -8.45 12.29 -3.74
CA GLY A 121 -8.33 10.93 -4.26
C GLY A 121 -8.27 9.85 -3.16
N LYS A 122 -8.25 8.58 -3.59
CA LYS A 122 -8.26 7.41 -2.68
C LYS A 122 -6.86 7.02 -2.17
N GLY A 123 -5.99 7.99 -1.94
CA GLY A 123 -4.61 7.78 -1.50
C GLY A 123 -4.46 7.75 0.02
N PRO A 124 -3.71 6.80 0.62
CA PRO A 124 -3.41 6.84 2.05
C PRO A 124 -2.54 8.06 2.37
N GLY A 125 -3.05 8.95 3.22
CA GLY A 125 -2.40 10.23 3.59
C GLY A 125 -3.04 11.48 3.00
N ALA A 126 -4.16 11.36 2.27
CA ALA A 126 -4.93 12.51 1.81
C ALA A 126 -5.93 12.97 2.90
N ASP A 127 -5.76 14.20 3.39
CA ASP A 127 -6.49 14.76 4.55
C ASP A 127 -7.58 15.74 4.10
N PRO A 128 -8.88 15.47 4.35
CA PRO A 128 -10.00 16.35 4.03
C PRO A 128 -9.92 17.76 4.62
N GLU A 129 -9.25 17.93 5.76
CA GLU A 129 -9.21 19.22 6.48
C GLU A 129 -8.04 20.12 6.03
N ASN A 130 -7.02 19.53 5.37
CA ASN A 130 -5.76 20.20 5.04
C ASN A 130 -5.58 20.46 3.52
N LEU A 131 -6.65 20.91 2.85
CA LEU A 131 -6.61 21.31 1.44
C LEU A 131 -5.72 22.55 1.23
N THR A 132 -4.85 22.50 0.21
CA THR A 132 -4.04 23.67 -0.16
C THR A 132 -4.91 24.80 -0.71
N SER A 133 -4.42 26.03 -0.63
CA SER A 133 -5.11 27.21 -1.17
C SER A 133 -5.49 27.10 -2.65
N ARG A 134 -4.75 26.30 -3.43
CA ARG A 134 -5.04 26.02 -4.85
C ARG A 134 -6.20 25.05 -5.02
N GLU A 135 -6.23 23.96 -4.24
CA GLU A 135 -7.35 23.01 -4.24
C GLU A 135 -8.64 23.67 -3.72
N LYS A 136 -8.53 24.51 -2.67
CA LYS A 136 -9.64 25.34 -2.20
C LYS A 136 -10.19 26.29 -3.28
N ALA A 137 -9.32 26.91 -4.08
CA ALA A 137 -9.76 27.76 -5.20
C ALA A 137 -10.45 26.96 -6.32
N ILE A 138 -9.92 25.78 -6.66
CA ILE A 138 -10.57 24.83 -7.60
C ILE A 138 -11.95 24.42 -7.08
N LEU A 139 -12.05 24.07 -5.80
CA LEU A 139 -13.28 23.62 -5.15
C LEU A 139 -14.36 24.71 -5.16
N VAL A 140 -14.01 25.97 -4.83
CA VAL A 140 -14.94 27.10 -4.92
C VAL A 140 -15.43 27.31 -6.35
N LYS A 141 -14.53 27.27 -7.34
CA LYS A 141 -14.89 27.42 -8.76
C LYS A 141 -15.88 26.32 -9.20
N GLN A 142 -15.53 25.06 -8.98
CA GLN A 142 -16.37 23.91 -9.35
C GLN A 142 -17.72 23.90 -8.63
N THR A 143 -17.75 24.27 -7.34
CA THR A 143 -18.99 24.35 -6.55
C THR A 143 -19.90 25.48 -7.05
N GLY A 144 -19.31 26.65 -7.38
CA GLY A 144 -20.02 27.77 -7.97
C GLY A 144 -20.63 27.43 -9.33
N GLU A 145 -19.83 26.84 -10.22
CA GLU A 145 -20.27 26.36 -11.55
C GLU A 145 -21.37 25.29 -11.45
N ARG A 146 -21.27 24.37 -10.49
CA ARG A 146 -22.22 23.24 -10.32
C ARG A 146 -23.55 23.64 -9.69
N LEU A 147 -23.57 24.63 -8.80
CA LEU A 147 -24.78 25.07 -8.09
C LEU A 147 -25.34 26.41 -8.60
N GLY A 148 -24.68 27.06 -9.56
CA GLY A 148 -25.08 28.37 -10.07
C GLY A 148 -24.90 29.51 -9.06
N VAL A 149 -24.06 29.32 -8.03
CA VAL A 149 -23.86 30.28 -6.93
C VAL A 149 -22.59 31.10 -7.12
N THR A 150 -22.59 32.33 -6.61
CA THR A 150 -21.41 33.20 -6.69
C THR A 150 -20.25 32.63 -5.88
N ALA A 151 -19.01 32.70 -6.39
CA ALA A 151 -17.82 32.28 -5.64
C ALA A 151 -17.72 32.97 -4.25
N LYS A 152 -18.19 34.22 -4.15
CA LYS A 152 -18.20 34.99 -2.90
C LYS A 152 -18.97 34.31 -1.76
N SER A 153 -20.09 33.64 -2.04
CA SER A 153 -20.88 32.94 -1.02
C SER A 153 -20.29 31.59 -0.59
N LEU A 154 -19.15 31.19 -1.15
CA LEU A 154 -18.46 29.92 -0.84
C LEU A 154 -17.12 30.10 -0.11
N PHE A 155 -16.61 31.32 -0.01
CA PHE A 155 -15.29 31.59 0.58
C PHE A 155 -15.21 31.20 2.06
N ASP A 156 -16.26 31.50 2.84
CA ASP A 156 -16.32 31.13 4.25
C ASP A 156 -16.51 29.62 4.43
N ALA A 157 -17.40 29.01 3.64
CA ALA A 157 -17.69 27.57 3.68
C ALA A 157 -16.51 26.67 3.27
N VAL A 158 -15.60 27.16 2.42
CA VAL A 158 -14.35 26.46 2.03
C VAL A 158 -13.14 26.93 2.86
N GLY A 159 -13.28 28.01 3.63
CA GLY A 159 -12.20 28.62 4.41
C GLY A 159 -11.04 29.09 3.51
N ILE A 160 -11.32 29.96 2.53
CA ILE A 160 -10.32 30.57 1.65
C ILE A 160 -10.51 32.11 1.58
N PRO A 161 -9.47 32.92 1.86
CA PRO A 161 -9.59 34.37 1.74
C PRO A 161 -9.86 34.84 0.30
N HIS A 162 -10.67 35.89 0.16
CA HIS A 162 -11.04 36.49 -1.13
C HIS A 162 -9.83 36.80 -2.04
N SER A 163 -8.77 37.41 -1.48
CA SER A 163 -7.53 37.71 -2.19
C SER A 163 -6.77 36.45 -2.63
N THR A 164 -6.79 35.39 -1.81
CA THR A 164 -6.17 34.11 -2.13
C THR A 164 -6.89 33.38 -3.25
N TYR A 165 -8.23 33.42 -3.28
CA TYR A 165 -9.03 32.80 -4.36
C TYR A 165 -8.66 33.39 -5.74
N HIS A 166 -8.68 34.72 -5.87
CA HIS A 166 -8.36 35.38 -7.15
C HIS A 166 -6.89 35.15 -7.52
N TYR A 167 -5.95 35.32 -6.58
CA TYR A 167 -4.53 35.03 -6.82
C TYR A 167 -4.28 33.60 -7.34
N GLN A 168 -4.95 32.58 -6.77
CA GLN A 168 -4.81 31.20 -7.24
C GLN A 168 -5.48 30.98 -8.60
N THR A 169 -6.59 31.66 -8.86
CA THR A 169 -7.28 31.63 -10.16
C THR A 169 -6.39 32.24 -11.25
N ASP A 170 -5.81 33.40 -11.00
CA ASP A 170 -4.88 34.09 -11.91
C ASP A 170 -3.59 33.28 -12.10
N ALA A 171 -3.04 32.70 -11.04
CA ALA A 171 -1.87 31.82 -11.12
C ALA A 171 -2.14 30.49 -11.84
N MET A 172 -3.41 30.06 -11.93
CA MET A 172 -3.82 28.90 -12.75
C MET A 172 -4.10 29.26 -14.21
N ASN A 173 -4.57 30.48 -14.49
CA ASN A 173 -4.85 30.97 -15.84
C ASN A 173 -3.61 31.58 -16.53
N GLY A 174 -2.58 31.95 -15.75
CA GLY A 174 -1.34 32.52 -16.27
C GLY A 174 -0.50 31.53 -17.09
N PRO A 175 0.38 32.03 -17.98
CA PRO A 175 1.21 31.18 -18.82
C PRO A 175 2.18 30.33 -17.97
N ASP A 176 2.30 29.04 -18.30
CA ASP A 176 3.26 28.15 -17.65
C ASP A 176 4.69 28.60 -17.98
N ARG A 177 5.33 29.27 -17.01
CA ARG A 177 6.72 29.77 -17.08
C ARG A 177 7.75 28.65 -17.31
N ASP A 178 7.36 27.40 -17.15
CA ASP A 178 8.21 26.23 -17.36
C ASP A 178 7.94 25.57 -18.73
N ALA A 179 6.96 26.01 -19.53
CA ALA A 179 6.53 25.38 -20.78
C ALA A 179 7.63 25.19 -21.85
N TRP A 180 8.70 25.98 -21.81
CA TRP A 180 9.86 25.84 -22.70
C TRP A 180 10.77 24.66 -22.36
N LEU A 181 10.66 24.09 -21.14
CA LEU A 181 11.58 23.06 -20.63
C LEU A 181 11.12 21.61 -20.88
N PRO A 182 9.83 21.22 -20.80
CA PRO A 182 9.40 19.86 -21.12
C PRO A 182 9.91 19.32 -22.46
N PRO A 183 9.88 20.07 -23.59
CA PRO A 183 10.39 19.56 -24.87
C PRO A 183 11.88 19.20 -24.81
N LEU A 184 12.68 20.00 -24.12
CA LEU A 184 14.13 19.77 -23.97
C LEU A 184 14.44 18.60 -23.01
N VAL A 185 13.60 18.42 -21.98
CA VAL A 185 13.65 17.25 -21.07
C VAL A 185 13.26 15.97 -21.81
N GLU A 186 12.26 16.05 -22.69
CA GLU A 186 11.78 14.96 -23.54
C GLU A 186 12.82 14.58 -24.59
N GLU A 187 13.38 15.55 -25.32
CA GLU A 187 14.45 15.37 -26.29
C GLU A 187 15.67 14.66 -25.68
N ALA A 188 16.21 15.15 -24.56
CA ALA A 188 17.31 14.51 -23.85
C ALA A 188 16.94 13.10 -23.31
N PHE A 189 15.67 12.88 -22.95
CA PHE A 189 15.21 11.55 -22.51
C PHE A 189 15.13 10.56 -23.69
N GLU A 190 14.59 10.95 -24.84
CA GLU A 190 14.51 10.12 -26.05
C GLU A 190 15.89 9.88 -26.69
N ASN A 191 16.74 10.91 -26.78
CA ASN A 191 18.14 10.79 -27.21
C ASN A 191 18.92 9.80 -26.34
N SER A 192 18.54 9.65 -25.06
CA SER A 192 19.10 8.63 -24.17
C SER A 192 18.58 7.20 -24.43
N GLU A 193 17.76 6.94 -25.45
CA GLU A 193 16.91 5.75 -25.61
C GLU A 193 16.07 5.46 -24.34
N LYS A 194 15.54 6.51 -23.71
CA LYS A 194 14.80 6.45 -22.44
C LYS A 194 15.60 5.82 -21.28
N ARG A 195 16.94 5.74 -21.35
CA ARG A 195 17.81 5.14 -20.31
C ARG A 195 18.13 6.10 -19.16
N TYR A 196 18.00 7.41 -19.35
CA TYR A 196 18.48 8.40 -18.39
C TYR A 196 17.40 8.80 -17.38
N GLY A 197 17.65 8.56 -16.10
CA GLY A 197 16.91 9.22 -15.02
C GLY A 197 17.28 10.69 -14.86
N TYR A 198 16.44 11.45 -14.15
CA TYR A 198 16.51 12.92 -14.01
C TYR A 198 17.91 13.49 -13.68
N LYS A 199 18.77 12.75 -12.97
CA LYS A 199 20.16 13.17 -12.68
C LYS A 199 21.01 13.27 -13.96
N ARG A 200 20.85 12.34 -14.91
CA ARG A 200 21.59 12.33 -16.19
C ARG A 200 20.98 13.33 -17.17
N VAL A 201 19.66 13.37 -17.29
CA VAL A 201 18.94 14.38 -18.10
C VAL A 201 19.30 15.81 -17.64
N HIS A 202 19.38 16.07 -16.33
CA HIS A 202 19.84 17.36 -15.81
C HIS A 202 21.30 17.71 -16.19
N LEU A 203 22.21 16.73 -16.21
CA LEU A 203 23.61 16.94 -16.62
C LEU A 203 23.72 17.20 -18.13
N GLU A 204 22.90 16.54 -18.94
CA GLU A 204 22.83 16.73 -20.39
C GLU A 204 22.30 18.12 -20.74
N LEU A 205 21.16 18.52 -20.14
CA LEU A 205 20.64 19.89 -20.23
C LEU A 205 21.67 20.94 -19.78
N LYS A 206 22.41 20.68 -18.69
CA LYS A 206 23.49 21.57 -18.24
C LYS A 206 24.64 21.63 -19.26
N GLY A 207 24.96 20.53 -19.95
CA GLY A 207 25.92 20.49 -21.05
C GLY A 207 25.48 21.32 -22.26
N MET A 208 24.17 21.36 -22.53
CA MET A 208 23.53 22.24 -23.52
C MET A 208 23.40 23.71 -23.05
N GLY A 209 23.98 24.08 -21.90
CA GLY A 209 23.91 25.43 -21.31
C GLY A 209 22.59 25.76 -20.60
N ILE A 210 21.64 24.82 -20.53
CA ILE A 210 20.30 25.06 -20.01
C ILE A 210 20.32 25.09 -18.47
N THR A 211 20.03 26.26 -17.91
CA THR A 211 19.99 26.45 -16.45
C THR A 211 18.63 26.05 -15.87
N ALA A 212 18.50 24.77 -15.53
CA ALA A 212 17.35 24.21 -14.81
C ALA A 212 17.79 23.37 -13.60
N SER A 213 17.07 23.42 -12.48
CA SER A 213 17.43 22.65 -11.29
C SER A 213 17.03 21.17 -11.40
N ALA A 214 17.85 20.26 -10.84
CA ALA A 214 17.57 18.82 -10.88
C ALA A 214 16.19 18.43 -10.30
N LYS A 215 15.70 19.17 -9.29
CA LYS A 215 14.34 18.98 -8.73
C LYS A 215 13.24 19.41 -9.71
N ARG A 216 13.47 20.42 -10.57
CA ARG A 216 12.53 20.84 -11.62
C ARG A 216 12.48 19.80 -12.75
N VAL A 217 13.63 19.32 -13.21
CA VAL A 217 13.72 18.20 -14.18
C VAL A 217 13.01 16.95 -13.65
N MET A 218 13.26 16.56 -12.39
CA MET A 218 12.58 15.44 -11.72
C MET A 218 11.05 15.57 -11.75
N ARG A 219 10.49 16.74 -11.40
CA ARG A 219 9.03 16.97 -11.41
C ARG A 219 8.45 16.91 -12.81
N LEU A 220 9.14 17.42 -13.83
CA LEU A 220 8.68 17.34 -15.22
C LEU A 220 8.68 15.90 -15.71
N MET A 221 9.76 15.15 -15.49
CA MET A 221 9.81 13.72 -15.85
C MET A 221 8.71 12.90 -15.16
N ALA A 222 8.42 13.18 -13.88
CA ALA A 222 7.32 12.54 -13.16
C ALA A 222 5.94 12.94 -13.72
N LYS A 223 5.69 14.23 -13.97
CA LYS A 223 4.44 14.76 -14.56
C LYS A 223 4.16 14.19 -15.95
N HIS A 224 5.19 13.91 -16.74
CA HIS A 224 5.09 13.41 -18.12
C HIS A 224 5.34 11.89 -18.24
N GLY A 225 5.44 11.15 -17.13
CA GLY A 225 5.58 9.68 -17.16
C GLY A 225 6.91 9.15 -17.72
N MET A 226 7.96 9.98 -17.77
CA MET A 226 9.28 9.65 -18.29
C MET A 226 10.06 8.74 -17.32
N VAL A 227 9.63 7.48 -17.22
CA VAL A 227 10.24 6.45 -16.37
C VAL A 227 11.39 5.77 -17.13
N PRO A 228 12.64 5.79 -16.60
CA PRO A 228 13.76 5.22 -17.32
C PRO A 228 13.65 3.70 -17.55
N LEU A 229 13.93 3.26 -18.78
CA LEU A 229 13.96 1.85 -19.16
C LEU A 229 15.20 1.15 -18.59
N HIS A 230 15.08 0.73 -17.33
CA HIS A 230 16.04 -0.19 -16.72
C HIS A 230 15.91 -1.56 -17.40
N LYS A 231 16.81 -1.85 -18.37
CA LYS A 231 17.02 -3.23 -18.83
C LYS A 231 17.42 -4.07 -17.62
N SER A 232 16.50 -4.90 -17.14
CA SER A 232 16.77 -5.88 -16.09
C SER A 232 17.99 -6.70 -16.51
N ALA A 233 19.02 -6.73 -15.67
CA ALA A 233 20.19 -7.56 -15.86
C ALA A 233 19.85 -9.02 -15.53
N LYS A 234 18.87 -9.60 -16.25
CA LYS A 234 18.69 -11.04 -16.35
C LYS A 234 20.02 -11.61 -16.83
N ARG A 235 20.74 -12.29 -15.93
CA ARG A 235 21.92 -13.07 -16.28
C ARG A 235 21.49 -14.06 -17.37
N TYR A 236 22.34 -14.24 -18.37
CA TYR A 236 22.08 -15.18 -19.45
C TYR A 236 21.91 -16.59 -18.87
N GLY A 237 20.71 -17.16 -19.02
CA GLY A 237 20.42 -18.54 -18.67
C GLY A 237 20.65 -19.44 -19.88
N SER A 238 21.70 -20.26 -19.82
CA SER A 238 21.97 -21.32 -20.83
C SER A 238 21.04 -22.52 -20.69
N TYR A 239 20.47 -22.73 -19.50
CA TYR A 239 19.55 -23.83 -19.19
C TYR A 239 18.23 -23.67 -19.96
N LYS A 240 17.95 -24.62 -20.86
CA LYS A 240 16.73 -24.65 -21.70
C LYS A 240 15.62 -25.55 -21.13
N GLY A 241 15.75 -25.97 -19.86
CA GLY A 241 14.98 -27.06 -19.29
C GLY A 241 15.58 -28.42 -19.60
N GLU A 242 15.20 -29.44 -18.81
CA GLU A 242 15.49 -30.83 -19.12
C GLU A 242 14.62 -31.35 -20.28
N PRO A 243 15.16 -32.22 -21.15
CA PRO A 243 14.39 -32.90 -22.19
C PRO A 243 13.59 -34.11 -21.68
N ALA A 244 13.73 -34.45 -20.39
CA ALA A 244 13.10 -35.60 -19.75
C ALA A 244 12.14 -35.16 -18.63
N LYS A 245 11.26 -36.07 -18.21
CA LYS A 245 10.51 -35.91 -16.96
C LYS A 245 11.47 -36.15 -15.81
N ALA A 246 11.64 -35.16 -14.94
CA ALA A 246 12.50 -35.25 -13.76
C ALA A 246 12.19 -36.50 -12.91
N PRO A 247 13.18 -37.10 -12.24
CA PRO A 247 12.97 -38.18 -11.28
C PRO A 247 11.98 -37.81 -10.17
N ALA A 248 11.43 -38.82 -9.49
CA ALA A 248 10.61 -38.57 -8.31
C ALA A 248 11.48 -37.97 -7.20
N ASP A 249 11.08 -36.80 -6.68
CA ASP A 249 11.74 -36.18 -5.53
C ASP A 249 11.48 -37.01 -4.26
N LEU A 250 12.43 -37.88 -3.93
CA LEU A 250 12.40 -38.73 -2.73
C LEU A 250 12.56 -37.94 -1.42
N VAL A 251 12.99 -36.67 -1.50
CA VAL A 251 13.20 -35.78 -0.35
C VAL A 251 11.96 -34.93 -0.11
N ASN A 252 11.20 -34.61 -1.16
CA ASN A 252 10.00 -33.76 -1.12
C ASN A 252 10.26 -32.42 -0.37
N ARG A 253 11.49 -31.90 -0.51
CA ARG A 253 12.06 -30.74 0.20
C ARG A 253 12.15 -30.83 1.73
N ASP A 254 11.90 -31.99 2.34
CA ASP A 254 12.21 -32.21 3.76
C ASP A 254 13.65 -32.69 3.94
N PHE A 255 14.52 -31.74 4.29
CA PHE A 255 15.93 -32.02 4.54
C PHE A 255 16.22 -32.44 6.00
N HIS A 256 15.30 -33.11 6.68
CA HIS A 256 15.52 -33.68 8.01
C HIS A 256 15.82 -35.19 7.94
N ALA A 257 16.69 -35.68 8.84
CA ALA A 257 16.98 -37.11 8.97
C ALA A 257 17.05 -37.52 10.45
N GLU A 258 16.37 -38.61 10.81
CA GLU A 258 16.32 -39.12 12.19
C GLU A 258 17.61 -39.80 12.63
N ARG A 259 18.41 -40.31 11.68
CA ARG A 259 19.68 -41.01 11.90
C ARG A 259 20.73 -40.57 10.86
N PRO A 260 22.03 -40.69 11.15
CA PRO A 260 23.10 -40.51 10.17
C PRO A 260 22.92 -41.41 8.95
N ASN A 261 23.53 -41.02 7.82
CA ASN A 261 23.59 -41.79 6.57
C ASN A 261 22.21 -42.22 6.02
N MET A 262 21.14 -41.48 6.35
CA MET A 262 19.82 -41.60 5.72
C MET A 262 19.62 -40.62 4.56
N LEU A 263 20.07 -39.37 4.71
CA LEU A 263 19.90 -38.32 3.70
C LEU A 263 21.13 -37.40 3.65
N TRP A 264 21.69 -37.26 2.46
CA TRP A 264 22.86 -36.46 2.16
C TRP A 264 22.51 -35.34 1.16
N GLY A 265 22.97 -34.12 1.42
CA GLY A 265 22.86 -33.00 0.47
C GLY A 265 24.22 -32.62 -0.12
N THR A 266 24.25 -32.28 -1.41
CA THR A 266 25.45 -31.78 -2.12
C THR A 266 25.14 -30.49 -2.90
N ASP A 267 26.18 -29.69 -3.13
CA ASP A 267 26.21 -28.45 -3.94
C ASP A 267 27.56 -28.39 -4.70
N LEU A 268 27.70 -27.44 -5.64
CA LEU A 268 28.95 -27.09 -6.31
C LEU A 268 29.22 -25.58 -6.19
N THR A 269 29.69 -25.14 -5.03
CA THR A 269 29.92 -23.74 -4.71
C THR A 269 31.14 -23.14 -5.44
N GLU A 270 30.97 -22.06 -6.19
CA GLU A 270 32.07 -21.26 -6.76
C GLU A 270 32.57 -20.20 -5.77
N PHE A 271 33.88 -20.17 -5.52
CA PHE A 271 34.58 -19.14 -4.77
C PHE A 271 35.52 -18.34 -5.69
N SER A 272 35.37 -17.01 -5.68
CA SER A 272 36.30 -16.09 -6.35
C SER A 272 37.37 -15.62 -5.37
N ILE A 273 38.64 -15.94 -5.66
CA ILE A 273 39.81 -15.57 -4.84
C ILE A 273 40.84 -14.79 -5.69
N PRO A 274 41.79 -14.04 -5.10
CA PRO A 274 42.77 -13.27 -5.88
C PRO A 274 43.65 -14.12 -6.83
N ALA A 275 43.79 -15.42 -6.57
CA ALA A 275 44.53 -16.36 -7.40
C ALA A 275 43.69 -17.00 -8.54
N GLY A 276 42.40 -16.65 -8.67
CA GLY A 276 41.48 -17.20 -9.67
C GLY A 276 40.18 -17.75 -9.06
N LYS A 277 39.55 -18.69 -9.76
CA LYS A 277 38.33 -19.36 -9.26
C LYS A 277 38.68 -20.70 -8.61
N ALA A 278 38.05 -20.97 -7.48
CA ALA A 278 38.02 -22.28 -6.83
C ALA A 278 36.58 -22.80 -6.78
N TYR A 279 36.42 -24.12 -6.86
CA TYR A 279 35.13 -24.81 -6.83
C TYR A 279 35.21 -25.87 -5.75
N LEU A 280 34.24 -25.84 -4.82
CA LEU A 280 34.10 -26.82 -3.74
C LEU A 280 32.85 -27.65 -4.03
N SER A 281 32.96 -28.98 -3.90
CA SER A 281 31.79 -29.84 -3.83
C SER A 281 31.85 -30.63 -2.52
N PRO A 282 30.92 -30.38 -1.57
CA PRO A 282 30.81 -31.12 -0.32
C PRO A 282 29.55 -31.98 -0.27
N ILE A 283 29.61 -33.16 0.38
CA ILE A 283 28.42 -33.84 0.91
C ILE A 283 28.27 -33.49 2.39
N ILE A 284 27.05 -33.10 2.78
CA ILE A 284 26.64 -32.82 4.15
C ILE A 284 25.56 -33.82 4.58
N ASP A 285 25.70 -34.42 5.76
CA ASP A 285 24.64 -35.26 6.35
C ASP A 285 23.49 -34.37 6.89
N CYS A 286 22.25 -34.70 6.54
CA CYS A 286 21.07 -33.95 6.97
C CYS A 286 20.66 -34.17 8.44
N HIS A 287 21.22 -35.19 9.11
CA HIS A 287 20.99 -35.50 10.52
C HIS A 287 21.66 -34.49 11.45
N ASP A 288 22.99 -34.33 11.32
CA ASP A 288 23.81 -33.50 12.22
C ASP A 288 24.43 -32.26 11.54
N ARG A 289 24.24 -32.10 10.22
CA ARG A 289 24.79 -31.03 9.38
C ARG A 289 26.32 -31.01 9.27
N LEU A 290 26.96 -32.15 9.45
CA LEU A 290 28.41 -32.28 9.36
C LEU A 290 28.84 -32.77 7.96
N PRO A 291 30.00 -32.34 7.44
CA PRO A 291 30.50 -32.80 6.15
C PRO A 291 30.99 -34.25 6.24
N VAL A 292 30.59 -35.06 5.26
CA VAL A 292 31.02 -36.48 5.11
C VAL A 292 32.30 -36.56 4.28
N ALA A 293 32.30 -35.90 3.11
CA ALA A 293 33.46 -35.75 2.24
C ALA A 293 33.36 -34.45 1.43
N TRP A 294 34.48 -34.03 0.85
CA TRP A 294 34.54 -32.87 -0.04
C TRP A 294 35.73 -32.97 -1.01
N THR A 295 35.60 -32.34 -2.17
CA THR A 295 36.70 -32.06 -3.10
C THR A 295 36.78 -30.58 -3.44
N ILE A 296 37.99 -30.09 -3.69
CA ILE A 296 38.23 -28.73 -4.17
C ILE A 296 39.17 -28.71 -5.39
N GLY A 297 38.89 -27.84 -6.35
CA GLY A 297 39.68 -27.68 -7.57
C GLY A 297 39.42 -26.35 -8.29
N THR A 298 40.08 -26.14 -9.43
CA THR A 298 40.06 -24.86 -10.18
C THR A 298 39.08 -24.83 -11.36
N SER A 299 38.25 -25.86 -11.54
CA SER A 299 37.16 -25.87 -12.53
C SER A 299 35.98 -26.75 -12.08
N PRO A 300 34.74 -26.42 -12.49
CA PRO A 300 33.56 -27.23 -12.18
C PRO A 300 33.49 -28.36 -13.22
N ASN A 301 33.88 -29.57 -12.83
CA ASN A 301 33.97 -30.72 -13.73
C ASN A 301 33.56 -32.04 -13.05
N ALA A 302 33.22 -33.04 -13.87
CA ALA A 302 32.72 -34.32 -13.38
C ALA A 302 33.74 -35.09 -12.51
N ALA A 303 35.06 -34.91 -12.70
CA ALA A 303 36.06 -35.57 -11.86
C ALA A 303 36.08 -35.01 -10.43
N LEU A 304 35.75 -33.72 -10.26
CA LEU A 304 35.63 -33.09 -8.93
C LEU A 304 34.40 -33.66 -8.19
N ALA A 305 33.23 -33.67 -8.83
CA ALA A 305 31.99 -34.20 -8.24
C ALA A 305 32.08 -35.72 -7.98
N ASN A 306 32.51 -36.51 -8.97
CA ASN A 306 32.64 -37.96 -8.82
C ASN A 306 33.70 -38.35 -7.79
N GLY A 307 34.77 -37.56 -7.66
CA GLY A 307 35.79 -37.75 -6.63
C GLY A 307 35.23 -37.60 -5.21
N MET A 308 34.45 -36.54 -4.97
CA MET A 308 33.76 -36.32 -3.69
C MET A 308 32.76 -37.44 -3.40
N LEU A 309 31.96 -37.86 -4.39
CA LEU A 309 30.97 -38.91 -4.20
C LEU A 309 31.63 -40.27 -3.90
N SER A 310 32.74 -40.57 -4.56
CA SER A 310 33.55 -41.78 -4.29
C SER A 310 34.17 -41.75 -2.89
N ASP A 311 34.74 -40.61 -2.45
CA ASP A 311 35.25 -40.46 -1.09
C ASP A 311 34.13 -40.61 -0.04
N ALA A 312 32.94 -40.03 -0.27
CA ALA A 312 31.78 -40.16 0.62
C ALA A 312 31.29 -41.61 0.73
N CYS A 313 31.06 -42.28 -0.41
CA CYS A 313 30.66 -43.70 -0.45
C CYS A 313 31.69 -44.62 0.23
N SER A 314 32.99 -44.24 0.24
CA SER A 314 34.03 -44.98 0.97
C SER A 314 33.94 -44.90 2.50
N THR A 315 33.03 -44.07 3.06
CA THR A 315 32.79 -43.97 4.50
C THR A 315 31.62 -44.82 5.02
N LEU A 316 30.84 -45.43 4.11
CA LEU A 316 29.63 -46.18 4.44
C LEU A 316 29.93 -47.61 4.92
N GLY A 317 29.14 -48.09 5.89
CA GLY A 317 29.01 -49.51 6.20
C GLY A 317 28.13 -50.27 5.19
N GLU A 318 28.20 -51.60 5.20
CA GLU A 318 27.54 -52.47 4.19
C GLU A 318 26.00 -52.32 4.12
N ASP A 319 25.38 -51.93 5.24
CA ASP A 319 23.94 -51.68 5.34
C ASP A 319 23.54 -50.21 5.07
N GLU A 320 24.48 -49.27 5.05
CA GLU A 320 24.19 -47.83 4.98
C GLU A 320 23.94 -47.37 3.54
N LYS A 321 22.73 -46.87 3.28
CA LYS A 321 22.21 -46.56 1.93
C LYS A 321 21.53 -45.18 1.93
N PRO A 322 22.30 -44.08 2.05
CA PRO A 322 21.74 -42.72 2.05
C PRO A 322 21.07 -42.38 0.72
N VAL A 323 19.95 -41.66 0.80
CA VAL A 323 19.46 -40.88 -0.34
C VAL A 323 20.38 -39.67 -0.51
N ILE A 324 20.81 -39.36 -1.74
CA ILE A 324 21.56 -38.14 -2.05
C ILE A 324 20.69 -37.16 -2.84
N HIS A 325 20.81 -35.87 -2.52
CA HIS A 325 20.12 -34.77 -3.18
C HIS A 325 21.11 -33.73 -3.71
N SER A 326 20.92 -33.35 -4.97
CA SER A 326 21.57 -32.22 -5.67
C SER A 326 20.46 -31.38 -6.30
N ASP A 327 20.67 -30.07 -6.41
CA ASP A 327 19.88 -29.18 -7.27
C ASP A 327 20.42 -29.10 -8.71
#